data_AF-G7E8X2-F1
#
_entry.id   AF-G7E8X2-F1
#
_cell.length_a   1.000
_cell.length_b   1.000
_cell.length_c   1.000
_cell.angle_alpha   90.00
_cell.angle_beta   90.00
_cell.angle_gamma   90.00
#
_symmetry.space_group_name_H-M   'P 1'
#
loop_
_entity.id
_entity.type
_entity.pdbx_description
1 polymer ?
#
loop_
_entity_poly.entity_id
_entity_poly.type
_entity_poly.pdbx_seq_one_letter_code
_entity_poly.pdbx_strand_id
1 'polypeptide(L)'
;MAASTPTAQALNSQLNHDEAVRAAIDRRDVAALRRLASRDNGFSASGLRSQAWLLLLGGTLPTSTNQSATAGPRRRKPDTDKASSDDGATPSEQPVTPHRDEGQVAMDVNRSFIYYPQNATPARKQELQKDLNTVIVSTLRRHPALSYFQGFHDIVSVILLSLEDVEDTIECVEHLSLYHIRDSMGFGMDPVIGYLRVLKRILDQASPALSQVVNLASALPYFSLSWVLCLMSHDITSLDVSARLFDFLFAHNPILVAYFGVAILLTKQGDLDEIDPDLADDPAVLHTTLARMPVLLLEPEEPLPMSPPPKDGNNDEGLYSDPDIDVPALMPTPPLTPPLPSAKRKGILLQDILDSTLDLYARYPFDGPNVRAKEILGPCSAVYTWRVSGPPIPAEQAEEILRRNADIVYPPPAEEQDKPAPTRPLRQDLAWQRQTLMLAAVGLAGLLLATYGAEPLLINLQQGMFGRWMSWATKTLIGLRER
;
A
#
# COMPACT_ATOMS: atom_id res chain seq x y z
N MET A 1 45.75 12.88 -16.56
CA MET A 1 44.68 12.53 -15.60
C MET A 1 43.54 11.96 -16.43
N ALA A 2 43.30 10.65 -16.36
CA ALA A 2 42.23 10.01 -17.12
C ALA A 2 40.89 10.41 -16.47
N ALA A 3 39.99 11.01 -17.24
CA ALA A 3 38.63 11.29 -16.77
C ALA A 3 37.90 9.96 -16.54
N SER A 4 37.39 9.75 -15.33
CA SER A 4 36.61 8.57 -14.97
C SER A 4 35.38 8.44 -15.88
N THR A 5 35.07 7.24 -16.33
CA THR A 5 33.87 6.95 -17.12
C THR A 5 32.58 7.26 -16.32
N PRO A 6 31.46 7.62 -16.98
CA PRO A 6 30.19 7.97 -16.32
C PRO A 6 29.72 6.92 -15.30
N THR A 7 29.86 5.64 -15.63
CA THR A 7 29.51 4.52 -14.74
C THR A 7 30.36 4.48 -13.46
N ALA A 8 31.66 4.80 -13.56
CA ALA A 8 32.56 4.86 -12.40
C ALA A 8 32.26 6.06 -11.49
N GLN A 9 31.78 7.17 -12.06
CA GLN A 9 31.34 8.33 -11.30
C GLN A 9 30.03 8.04 -10.54
N ALA A 10 29.05 7.41 -11.19
CA ALA A 10 27.79 7.01 -10.57
C ALA A 10 28.00 6.02 -9.40
N LEU A 11 28.87 5.03 -9.58
CA LEU A 11 29.22 4.10 -8.52
C LEU A 11 29.89 4.79 -7.32
N ASN A 12 30.82 5.72 -7.58
CA ASN A 12 31.48 6.49 -6.52
C ASN A 12 30.50 7.41 -5.78
N SER A 13 29.54 8.04 -6.47
CA SER A 13 28.50 8.82 -5.80
C SER A 13 27.61 7.95 -4.92
N GLN A 14 27.25 6.74 -5.38
CA GLN A 14 26.44 5.82 -4.60
C GLN A 14 27.16 5.34 -3.33
N LEU A 15 28.45 5.01 -3.45
CA LEU A 15 29.28 4.62 -2.30
C LEU A 15 29.38 5.74 -1.26
N ASN A 16 29.63 6.97 -1.70
CA ASN A 16 29.69 8.14 -0.81
C ASN A 16 28.35 8.37 -0.10
N HIS A 17 27.23 8.13 -0.79
CA HIS A 17 25.90 8.23 -0.22
C HIS A 17 25.62 7.16 0.84
N ASP A 18 25.92 5.89 0.55
CA ASP A 18 25.79 4.78 1.50
C ASP A 18 26.65 5.00 2.76
N GLU A 19 27.85 5.58 2.61
CA GLU A 19 28.68 5.99 3.74
C GLU A 19 28.03 7.09 4.59
N ALA A 20 27.38 8.08 3.95
CA ALA A 20 26.65 9.12 4.66
C ALA A 20 25.44 8.55 5.44
N VAL A 21 24.70 7.61 4.86
CA VAL A 21 23.60 6.89 5.51
C VAL A 21 24.12 6.10 6.71
N ARG A 22 25.19 5.31 6.53
CA ARG A 22 25.81 4.54 7.62
C ARG A 22 26.27 5.45 8.77
N ALA A 23 26.92 6.56 8.44
CA ALA A 23 27.36 7.53 9.43
C ALA A 23 26.19 8.19 10.18
N ALA A 24 25.03 8.38 9.53
CA ALA A 24 23.81 8.86 10.18
C ALA A 24 23.21 7.80 11.12
N ILE A 25 23.20 6.52 10.71
CA ILE A 25 22.77 5.39 11.55
C ILE A 25 23.64 5.29 12.81
N ASP A 26 24.97 5.28 12.64
CA ASP A 26 25.94 5.14 13.75
C ASP A 26 25.77 6.25 14.80
N ARG A 27 25.49 7.48 14.33
CA ARG A 27 25.23 8.64 15.21
C ARG A 27 23.78 8.72 15.71
N ARG A 28 22.89 7.82 15.27
CA ARG A 28 21.44 7.88 15.49
C ARG A 28 20.85 9.25 15.09
N ASP A 29 21.40 9.84 14.02
CA ASP A 29 20.99 11.15 13.50
C ASP A 29 19.76 11.00 12.60
N VAL A 30 18.59 10.89 13.25
CA VAL A 30 17.29 10.78 12.57
C VAL A 30 17.05 11.96 11.62
N ALA A 31 17.53 13.16 11.96
CA ALA A 31 17.36 14.33 11.09
C ALA A 31 18.17 14.20 9.79
N ALA A 32 19.39 13.66 9.84
CA ALA A 32 20.15 13.34 8.65
C ALA A 32 19.50 12.22 7.83
N LEU A 33 19.02 11.15 8.47
CA LEU A 33 18.31 10.07 7.78
C LEU A 33 17.07 10.58 7.02
N ARG A 34 16.29 11.48 7.60
CA ARG A 34 15.14 12.08 6.90
C ARG A 34 15.54 12.89 5.66
N ARG A 35 16.64 13.64 5.73
CA ARG A 35 17.16 14.38 4.56
C ARG A 35 17.60 13.43 3.46
N LEU A 36 18.34 12.38 3.82
CA LEU A 36 18.83 11.36 2.90
C LEU A 36 17.67 10.53 2.30
N ALA A 37 16.63 10.24 3.07
CA ALA A 37 15.40 9.61 2.56
C ALA A 37 14.66 10.46 1.52
N SER A 38 14.79 11.79 1.60
CA SER A 38 14.11 12.73 0.70
C SER A 38 14.86 12.97 -0.61
N ARG A 39 16.14 12.63 -0.67
CA ARG A 39 17.05 12.94 -1.78
C ARG A 39 17.92 11.72 -2.15
N ASP A 40 18.83 11.88 -3.10
CA ASP A 40 20.04 11.06 -3.22
C ASP A 40 19.81 9.53 -3.20
N ASN A 41 18.79 9.02 -3.90
CA ASN A 41 18.45 7.58 -3.98
C ASN A 41 18.00 6.89 -2.67
N GLY A 42 17.71 7.63 -1.59
CA GLY A 42 17.14 7.04 -0.37
C GLY A 42 18.10 6.07 0.34
N PHE A 43 17.66 4.86 0.67
CA PHE A 43 18.50 3.83 1.31
C PHE A 43 18.68 2.64 0.37
N SER A 44 19.65 2.73 -0.53
CA SER A 44 19.88 1.77 -1.62
C SER A 44 20.19 0.34 -1.17
N ALA A 45 20.83 0.15 -0.02
CA ALA A 45 21.24 -1.17 0.45
C ALA A 45 20.28 -1.74 1.51
N SER A 46 19.87 -3.01 1.36
CA SER A 46 18.98 -3.72 2.30
C SER A 46 19.45 -3.65 3.75
N GLY A 47 20.75 -3.87 3.99
CA GLY A 47 21.35 -3.79 5.33
C GLY A 47 21.34 -2.38 5.95
N LEU A 48 21.21 -1.32 5.15
CA LEU A 48 21.00 0.05 5.64
C LEU A 48 19.53 0.31 5.96
N ARG A 49 18.59 -0.25 5.19
CA ARG A 49 17.14 -0.10 5.42
C ARG A 49 16.69 -0.67 6.76
N SER A 50 17.14 -1.86 7.15
CA SER A 50 16.75 -2.45 8.45
C SER A 50 16.98 -1.46 9.60
N GLN A 51 18.19 -0.92 9.67
CA GLN A 51 18.55 0.01 10.74
C GLN A 51 17.93 1.40 10.56
N ALA A 52 17.91 1.93 9.33
CA ALA A 52 17.38 3.26 9.06
C ALA A 52 15.87 3.34 9.29
N TRP A 53 15.10 2.35 8.80
CA TRP A 53 13.64 2.32 8.99
C TRP A 53 13.25 2.15 10.44
N LEU A 54 13.92 1.27 11.19
CA LEU A 54 13.70 1.15 12.64
C LEU A 54 13.94 2.49 13.35
N LEU A 55 15.06 3.18 13.06
CA LEU A 55 15.33 4.50 13.64
C LEU A 55 14.28 5.56 13.25
N LEU A 56 13.83 5.57 11.99
CA LEU A 56 12.84 6.53 11.50
C LEU A 56 11.44 6.32 12.12
N LEU A 57 11.07 5.05 12.34
CA LEU A 57 9.80 4.66 12.96
C LEU A 57 9.82 4.69 14.50
N GLY A 58 10.96 5.04 15.10
CA GLY A 58 11.12 5.20 16.54
C GLY A 58 11.46 3.91 17.31
N GLY A 59 11.86 2.86 16.59
CA GLY A 59 12.35 1.60 17.15
C GLY A 59 13.76 1.70 17.71
N THR A 60 14.20 0.62 18.37
CA THR A 60 15.50 0.56 19.04
C THR A 60 16.46 -0.34 18.28
N LEU A 61 17.56 0.22 17.80
CA LEU A 61 18.60 -0.62 17.23
C LEU A 61 19.15 -1.61 18.27
N PRO A 62 19.37 -2.88 17.90
CA PRO A 62 20.07 -3.84 18.73
C PRO A 62 21.39 -3.21 19.22
N THR A 63 21.60 -3.23 20.53
CA THR A 63 22.88 -2.76 21.07
C THR A 63 23.93 -3.76 20.61
N SER A 64 24.83 -3.37 19.70
CA SER A 64 25.93 -4.22 19.24
C SER A 64 26.74 -4.71 20.44
N THR A 65 26.45 -5.91 20.94
CA THR A 65 27.40 -6.66 21.75
C THR A 65 28.52 -7.10 20.80
N ASN A 66 29.64 -6.38 20.89
CA ASN A 66 30.97 -6.68 20.34
C ASN A 66 31.03 -7.67 19.17
N GLN A 67 31.43 -7.13 18.02
CA GLN A 67 31.92 -7.89 16.88
C GLN A 67 32.95 -8.95 17.32
N SER A 68 32.68 -10.20 16.99
CA SER A 68 33.73 -11.09 16.50
C SER A 68 33.23 -11.71 15.21
N ALA A 69 33.79 -11.22 14.11
CA ALA A 69 33.68 -11.84 12.80
C ALA A 69 34.17 -13.29 12.86
N THR A 70 33.29 -14.23 12.53
CA THR A 70 33.61 -15.41 11.71
C THR A 70 32.31 -15.93 11.11
N ALA A 71 32.30 -16.04 9.79
CA ALA A 71 31.19 -16.48 8.96
C ALA A 71 30.72 -17.90 9.27
N GLY A 72 29.39 -18.10 9.21
CA GLY A 72 28.73 -19.41 9.15
C GLY A 72 27.24 -19.33 9.50
N PRO A 73 26.33 -19.96 8.74
CA PRO A 73 24.90 -19.92 9.03
C PRO A 73 24.60 -20.73 10.31
N ARG A 74 24.24 -20.05 11.40
CA ARG A 74 23.85 -20.70 12.66
C ARG A 74 22.42 -21.20 12.59
N ARG A 75 22.23 -22.35 11.96
CA ARG A 75 21.07 -23.21 12.16
C ARG A 75 21.25 -23.92 13.51
N ARG A 76 20.58 -23.42 14.57
CA ARG A 76 20.57 -24.11 15.87
C ARG A 76 19.84 -25.45 15.73
N LYS A 77 20.61 -26.54 15.72
CA LYS A 77 20.09 -27.90 15.97
C LYS A 77 19.81 -28.05 17.48
N PRO A 78 18.73 -28.72 17.88
CA PRO A 78 18.59 -29.19 19.25
C PRO A 78 19.39 -30.47 19.42
N ASP A 79 20.42 -30.44 20.27
CA ASP A 79 21.10 -31.65 20.72
C ASP A 79 20.34 -32.28 21.88
N THR A 80 19.99 -33.55 21.67
CA THR A 80 19.39 -34.46 22.64
C THR A 80 20.44 -35.02 23.61
N ASP A 81 19.95 -35.31 24.82
CA ASP A 81 20.43 -36.32 25.79
C ASP A 81 21.46 -35.90 26.87
N LYS A 82 21.00 -35.62 28.11
CA LYS A 82 20.82 -36.65 29.16
C LYS A 82 20.38 -36.08 30.53
N ALA A 83 19.43 -36.81 31.10
CA ALA A 83 18.85 -36.80 32.43
C ALA A 83 19.66 -36.20 33.59
N SER A 84 19.03 -35.28 34.32
CA SER A 84 19.16 -35.15 35.78
C SER A 84 17.80 -34.71 36.33
N SER A 85 17.26 -35.50 37.23
CA SER A 85 16.02 -35.26 37.96
C SER A 85 16.16 -34.06 38.90
N ASP A 86 15.40 -33.00 38.67
CA ASP A 86 15.02 -32.04 39.71
C ASP A 86 13.66 -31.42 39.36
N ASP A 87 12.69 -31.60 40.25
CA ASP A 87 11.30 -31.15 40.13
C ASP A 87 11.25 -29.62 40.28
N GLY A 88 11.39 -28.90 39.16
CA GLY A 88 11.21 -27.45 39.08
C GLY A 88 10.14 -27.11 38.06
N ALA A 89 9.00 -26.61 38.54
CA ALA A 89 7.82 -26.24 37.77
C ALA A 89 8.16 -25.50 36.46
N THR A 90 7.86 -26.15 35.33
CA THR A 90 7.82 -25.52 34.01
C THR A 90 6.83 -24.34 34.07
N PRO A 91 7.21 -23.12 33.64
CA PRO A 91 6.23 -22.06 33.42
C PRO A 91 5.24 -22.61 32.41
N SER A 92 3.97 -22.73 32.81
CA SER A 92 2.90 -23.08 31.90
C SER A 92 2.86 -22.02 30.80
N GLU A 93 3.25 -22.40 29.57
CA GLU A 93 2.98 -21.60 28.38
C GLU A 93 1.46 -21.44 28.31
N GLN A 94 0.97 -20.29 28.77
CA GLN A 94 -0.42 -19.89 28.59
C GLN A 94 -0.71 -19.98 27.08
N PRO A 95 -1.78 -20.67 26.66
CA PRO A 95 -2.10 -20.78 25.25
C PRO A 95 -2.28 -19.37 24.68
N VAL A 96 -1.42 -19.01 23.72
CA VAL A 96 -1.47 -17.71 23.06
C VAL A 96 -2.83 -17.61 22.37
N THR A 97 -3.65 -16.67 22.82
CA THR A 97 -5.00 -16.47 22.26
C THR A 97 -4.84 -16.04 20.79
N PRO A 98 -5.43 -16.76 19.83
CA PRO A 98 -5.36 -16.37 18.43
C PRO A 98 -5.99 -15.00 18.20
N HIS A 99 -5.44 -14.23 17.26
CA HIS A 99 -6.02 -12.98 16.83
C HIS A 99 -7.25 -13.24 15.94
N ARG A 100 -8.28 -12.39 16.05
CA ARG A 100 -9.56 -12.53 15.32
C ARG A 100 -9.40 -12.57 13.79
N ASP A 101 -8.34 -11.94 13.28
CA ASP A 101 -8.14 -11.75 11.85
C ASP A 101 -7.19 -12.78 11.19
N GLU A 102 -6.65 -13.75 11.94
CA GLU A 102 -5.66 -14.71 11.40
C GLU A 102 -6.16 -15.49 10.17
N GLY A 103 -7.46 -15.80 10.11
CA GLY A 103 -8.06 -16.45 8.95
C GLY A 103 -7.99 -15.59 7.69
N GLN A 104 -8.27 -14.29 7.80
CA GLN A 104 -8.17 -13.34 6.68
C GLN A 104 -6.71 -13.16 6.26
N VAL A 105 -5.79 -13.06 7.21
CA VAL A 105 -4.35 -12.99 6.94
C VAL A 105 -3.89 -14.19 6.11
N ALA A 106 -4.28 -15.40 6.50
CA ALA A 106 -3.92 -16.61 5.76
C ALA A 106 -4.41 -16.57 4.30
N MET A 107 -5.65 -16.14 4.06
CA MET A 107 -6.21 -16.04 2.71
C MET A 107 -5.46 -15.02 1.84
N ASP A 108 -5.10 -13.87 2.39
CA ASP A 108 -4.40 -12.81 1.65
C ASP A 108 -2.93 -13.18 1.37
N VAL A 109 -2.24 -13.74 2.37
CA VAL A 109 -0.87 -14.22 2.21
C VAL A 109 -0.77 -15.30 1.13
N ASN A 110 -1.75 -16.21 1.03
CA ASN A 110 -1.76 -17.22 -0.03
C ASN A 110 -1.83 -16.61 -1.44
N ARG A 111 -2.36 -15.39 -1.58
CA ARG A 111 -2.46 -14.65 -2.85
C ARG A 111 -1.29 -13.68 -3.08
N SER A 112 -0.35 -13.56 -2.14
CA SER A 112 0.79 -12.62 -2.21
C SER A 112 1.93 -13.06 -3.14
N PHE A 113 2.95 -12.20 -3.28
CA PHE A 113 4.15 -12.40 -4.12
C PHE A 113 3.80 -12.74 -5.58
N ILE A 114 2.95 -11.91 -6.19
CA ILE A 114 2.58 -12.01 -7.62
C ILE A 114 3.64 -11.34 -8.49
N TYR A 115 4.03 -10.11 -8.16
CA TYR A 115 4.92 -9.29 -8.97
C TYR A 115 6.40 -9.44 -8.61
N TYR A 116 6.69 -9.59 -7.32
CA TYR A 116 8.04 -9.72 -6.80
C TYR A 116 8.09 -10.71 -5.63
N PRO A 117 9.24 -11.37 -5.40
CA PRO A 117 10.45 -11.32 -6.23
C PRO A 117 10.29 -12.05 -7.57
N GLN A 118 10.89 -11.50 -8.62
CA GLN A 118 10.87 -12.10 -9.96
C GLN A 118 11.65 -13.42 -9.94
N ASN A 119 11.18 -14.41 -10.71
CA ASN A 119 11.83 -15.72 -10.87
C ASN A 119 11.98 -16.56 -9.58
N ALA A 120 11.18 -16.28 -8.54
CA ALA A 120 11.17 -17.13 -7.35
C ALA A 120 10.59 -18.51 -7.66
N THR A 121 11.26 -19.54 -7.14
CA THR A 121 10.75 -20.91 -7.21
C THR A 121 9.47 -21.03 -6.36
N PRO A 122 8.58 -21.99 -6.66
CA PRO A 122 7.40 -22.24 -5.82
C PRO A 122 7.74 -22.51 -4.36
N ALA A 123 8.85 -23.21 -4.09
CA ALA A 123 9.34 -23.46 -2.74
C ALA A 123 9.75 -22.16 -2.03
N ARG A 124 10.51 -21.28 -2.71
CA ARG A 124 10.89 -19.98 -2.15
C ARG A 124 9.66 -19.11 -1.90
N LYS A 125 8.68 -19.13 -2.80
CA LYS A 125 7.41 -18.42 -2.61
C LYS A 125 6.66 -18.91 -1.36
N GLN A 126 6.58 -20.23 -1.16
CA GLN A 126 5.96 -20.80 0.03
C GLN A 126 6.69 -20.42 1.33
N GLU A 127 8.02 -20.39 1.32
CA GLU A 127 8.81 -19.90 2.45
C GLU A 127 8.49 -18.43 2.76
N LEU A 128 8.51 -17.56 1.75
CA LEU A 128 8.17 -16.15 1.90
C LEU A 128 6.73 -15.94 2.40
N GLN A 129 5.77 -16.74 1.94
CA GLN A 129 4.39 -16.72 2.44
C GLN A 129 4.32 -17.15 3.91
N LYS A 130 5.08 -18.17 4.32
CA LYS A 130 5.15 -18.58 5.72
C LYS A 130 5.76 -17.47 6.59
N ASP A 131 6.83 -16.84 6.12
CA ASP A 131 7.49 -15.74 6.83
C ASP A 131 6.55 -14.53 6.93
N LEU A 132 5.88 -14.15 5.84
CA LEU A 132 4.89 -13.08 5.81
C LEU A 132 3.73 -13.33 6.79
N ASN A 133 3.19 -14.55 6.79
CA ASN A 133 2.15 -14.93 7.75
C ASN A 133 2.66 -14.81 9.20
N THR A 134 3.87 -15.30 9.46
CA THR A 134 4.51 -15.24 10.78
C THR A 134 4.65 -13.80 11.26
N VAL A 135 5.14 -12.89 10.40
CA VAL A 135 5.30 -11.47 10.72
C VAL A 135 3.98 -10.82 11.09
N ILE A 136 2.95 -10.96 10.23
CA ILE A 136 1.66 -10.31 10.41
C ILE A 136 0.95 -10.85 11.66
N VAL A 137 0.88 -12.17 11.81
CA VAL A 137 0.22 -12.81 12.95
C VAL A 137 0.92 -12.48 14.26
N SER A 138 2.26 -12.46 14.28
CA SER A 138 3.02 -12.09 15.48
C SER A 138 2.73 -10.65 15.90
N THR A 139 2.70 -9.71 14.95
CA THR A 139 2.36 -8.30 15.21
C THR A 139 0.95 -8.16 15.79
N LEU A 140 -0.04 -8.79 15.17
CA LEU A 140 -1.44 -8.72 15.62
C LEU A 140 -1.67 -9.40 16.98
N ARG A 141 -0.95 -10.48 17.28
CA ARG A 141 -1.02 -11.14 18.59
C ARG A 141 -0.39 -10.31 19.70
N ARG A 142 0.69 -9.56 19.41
CA ARG A 142 1.29 -8.64 20.38
C ARG A 142 0.43 -7.41 20.65
N HIS A 143 -0.34 -6.96 19.66
CA HIS A 143 -1.23 -5.80 19.78
C HIS A 143 -2.66 -6.14 19.34
N PRO A 144 -3.46 -6.83 20.19
CA PRO A 144 -4.80 -7.31 19.83
C PRO A 144 -5.83 -6.20 19.52
N ALA A 145 -5.52 -4.95 19.84
CA ALA A 145 -6.34 -3.80 19.46
C ALA A 145 -6.26 -3.48 17.95
N LEU A 146 -5.17 -3.88 17.27
CA LEU A 146 -5.04 -3.74 15.82
C LEU A 146 -6.10 -4.59 15.12
N SER A 147 -6.66 -4.06 14.05
CA SER A 147 -7.55 -4.76 13.11
C SER A 147 -6.82 -4.88 11.79
N TYR A 148 -6.75 -6.10 11.25
CA TYR A 148 -6.17 -6.32 9.94
C TYR A 148 -7.06 -5.72 8.85
N PHE A 149 -6.47 -5.02 7.88
CA PHE A 149 -7.15 -4.61 6.65
C PHE A 149 -6.57 -5.33 5.43
N GLN A 150 -7.43 -5.63 4.46
CA GLN A 150 -7.00 -6.24 3.20
C GLN A 150 -6.10 -5.26 2.42
N GLY A 151 -4.86 -5.68 2.18
CA GLY A 151 -3.80 -4.85 1.61
C GLY A 151 -2.64 -4.59 2.57
N PHE A 152 -2.80 -4.84 3.88
CA PHE A 152 -1.69 -4.75 4.83
C PHE A 152 -0.55 -5.72 4.48
N HIS A 153 -0.88 -6.90 3.95
CA HIS A 153 0.12 -7.85 3.46
C HIS A 153 0.99 -7.31 2.31
N ASP A 154 0.49 -6.38 1.50
CA ASP A 154 1.29 -5.76 0.43
C ASP A 154 2.38 -4.85 1.03
N ILE A 155 2.03 -4.07 2.06
CA ILE A 155 3.01 -3.24 2.80
C ILE A 155 4.07 -4.15 3.44
N VAL A 156 3.63 -5.18 4.16
CA VAL A 156 4.54 -6.06 4.89
C VAL A 156 5.41 -6.88 3.93
N SER A 157 4.92 -7.22 2.74
CA SER A 157 5.71 -7.90 1.70
C SER A 157 6.89 -7.06 1.24
N VAL A 158 6.70 -5.75 1.03
CA VAL A 158 7.80 -4.82 0.69
C VAL A 158 8.83 -4.79 1.81
N ILE A 159 8.38 -4.73 3.07
CA ILE A 159 9.28 -4.64 4.22
C ILE A 159 10.08 -5.93 4.38
N LEU A 160 9.40 -7.09 4.37
CA LEU A 160 10.02 -8.40 4.50
C LEU A 160 11.10 -8.63 3.44
N LEU A 161 10.82 -8.27 2.19
CA LEU A 161 11.78 -8.42 1.11
C LEU A 161 12.90 -7.37 1.13
N SER A 162 12.68 -6.21 1.75
CA SER A 162 13.70 -5.17 1.88
C SER A 162 14.66 -5.43 3.03
N LEU A 163 14.18 -6.05 4.11
CA LEU A 163 14.98 -6.33 5.31
C LEU A 163 15.60 -7.73 5.30
N GLU A 164 14.95 -8.69 4.63
CA GLU A 164 15.37 -10.10 4.53
C GLU A 164 15.55 -10.84 5.87
N ASP A 165 15.07 -10.26 6.98
CA ASP A 165 15.08 -10.84 8.32
C ASP A 165 13.70 -10.72 8.97
N VAL A 166 13.18 -11.83 9.50
CA VAL A 166 11.81 -11.91 10.04
C VAL A 166 11.66 -11.13 11.34
N GLU A 167 12.66 -11.13 12.21
CA GLU A 167 12.57 -10.46 13.52
C GLU A 167 12.68 -8.95 13.36
N ASP A 168 13.62 -8.48 12.53
CA ASP A 168 13.72 -7.06 12.16
C ASP A 168 12.44 -6.57 11.47
N THR A 169 11.87 -7.40 10.59
CA THR A 169 10.59 -7.10 9.92
C THR A 169 9.45 -6.99 10.93
N ILE A 170 9.38 -7.91 11.89
CA ILE A 170 8.38 -7.86 12.95
C ILE A 170 8.49 -6.56 13.76
N GLU A 171 9.69 -6.16 14.19
CA GLU A 171 9.88 -4.92 14.96
C GLU A 171 9.51 -3.68 14.13
N CYS A 172 9.90 -3.66 12.85
CA CYS A 172 9.58 -2.57 11.92
C CYS A 172 8.08 -2.45 11.68
N VAL A 173 7.39 -3.58 11.45
CA VAL A 173 5.95 -3.63 11.18
C VAL A 173 5.15 -3.25 12.42
N GLU A 174 5.58 -3.68 13.61
CA GLU A 174 4.98 -3.29 14.89
C GLU A 174 4.98 -1.76 15.06
N HIS A 175 6.13 -1.12 14.87
CA HIS A 175 6.24 0.34 14.98
C HIS A 175 5.44 1.07 13.89
N LEU A 176 5.48 0.56 12.65
CA LEU A 176 4.70 1.12 11.55
C LEU A 176 3.20 1.09 11.88
N SER A 177 2.69 -0.06 12.32
CA SER A 177 1.28 -0.29 12.64
C SER A 177 0.78 0.56 13.81
N LEU A 178 1.60 0.79 14.84
CA LEU A 178 1.19 1.57 16.01
C LEU A 178 1.30 3.09 15.82
N TYR A 179 2.26 3.55 15.01
CA TYR A 179 2.65 4.96 15.01
C TYR A 179 2.52 5.66 13.67
N HIS A 180 2.49 4.93 12.55
CA HIS A 180 2.44 5.53 11.22
C HIS A 180 1.13 5.24 10.50
N ILE A 181 0.70 3.97 10.42
CA ILE A 181 -0.53 3.56 9.74
C ILE A 181 -1.68 3.21 10.70
N ARG A 182 -1.56 3.57 11.99
CA ARG A 182 -2.51 3.21 13.05
C ARG A 182 -3.96 3.50 12.68
N ASP A 183 -4.20 4.65 12.07
CA ASP A 183 -5.54 5.09 11.66
C ASP A 183 -6.22 4.08 10.70
N SER A 184 -5.44 3.34 9.92
CA SER A 184 -5.90 2.30 9.00
C SER A 184 -6.07 0.93 9.68
N MET A 185 -5.47 0.73 10.85
CA MET A 185 -5.51 -0.51 11.64
C MET A 185 -6.62 -0.49 12.71
N GLY A 186 -7.50 0.51 12.67
CA GLY A 186 -8.66 0.64 13.56
C GLY A 186 -9.92 -0.06 13.04
N PHE A 187 -11.03 0.17 13.74
CA PHE A 187 -12.33 -0.33 13.28
C PHE A 187 -12.95 0.63 12.26
N GLY A 188 -13.28 0.11 11.08
CA GLY A 188 -13.93 0.87 10.00
C GLY A 188 -12.94 1.64 9.11
N MET A 189 -13.48 2.27 8.06
CA MET A 189 -12.69 2.97 7.03
C MET A 189 -12.70 4.49 7.18
N ASP A 190 -13.42 5.03 8.16
CA ASP A 190 -13.60 6.48 8.34
C ASP A 190 -12.28 7.24 8.41
N PRO A 191 -11.23 6.77 9.12
CA PRO A 191 -9.97 7.50 9.16
C PRO A 191 -9.35 7.61 7.76
N VAL A 192 -9.33 6.53 6.98
CA VAL A 192 -8.81 6.51 5.61
C VAL A 192 -9.63 7.43 4.69
N ILE A 193 -10.96 7.48 4.86
CA ILE A 193 -11.83 8.46 4.19
C ILE A 193 -11.44 9.90 4.59
N GLY A 194 -11.01 10.11 5.84
CA GLY A 194 -10.37 11.34 6.30
C GLY A 194 -9.17 11.74 5.46
N TYR A 195 -8.23 10.82 5.20
CA TYR A 195 -7.09 11.08 4.33
C TYR A 195 -7.53 11.43 2.89
N LEU A 196 -8.57 10.77 2.35
CA LEU A 196 -9.12 11.12 1.02
C LEU A 196 -9.72 12.54 0.98
N ARG A 197 -10.39 12.98 2.06
CA ARG A 197 -10.88 14.36 2.18
C ARG A 197 -9.73 15.36 2.24
N VAL A 198 -8.63 15.03 2.94
CA VAL A 198 -7.42 15.88 2.95
C VAL A 198 -6.80 15.94 1.54
N LEU A 199 -6.64 14.79 0.87
CA LEU A 199 -6.16 14.69 -0.51
C LEU A 199 -6.98 15.60 -1.43
N LYS A 200 -8.31 15.52 -1.35
CA LYS A 200 -9.23 16.36 -2.11
C LYS A 200 -9.01 17.84 -1.86
N ARG A 201 -8.87 18.26 -0.59
CA ARG A 201 -8.62 19.67 -0.25
C ARG A 201 -7.26 20.17 -0.74
N ILE A 202 -6.23 19.32 -0.77
CA ILE A 202 -4.93 19.68 -1.36
C ILE A 202 -5.09 19.85 -2.88
N LEU A 203 -5.78 18.91 -3.55
CA LEU A 203 -6.02 18.98 -4.98
C LEU A 203 -6.82 20.23 -5.39
N ASP A 204 -7.83 20.60 -4.61
CA ASP A 204 -8.60 21.85 -4.81
C ASP A 204 -7.73 23.09 -4.88
N GLN A 205 -6.61 23.10 -4.14
CA GLN A 205 -5.67 24.23 -4.10
C GLN A 205 -4.61 24.14 -5.19
N ALA A 206 -4.12 22.93 -5.46
CA ALA A 206 -3.05 22.69 -6.41
C ALA A 206 -3.52 22.78 -7.87
N SER A 207 -4.70 22.25 -8.17
CA SER A 207 -5.31 22.29 -9.51
C SER A 207 -6.83 22.24 -9.41
N PRO A 208 -7.51 23.41 -9.33
CA PRO A 208 -8.96 23.48 -9.32
C PRO A 208 -9.61 22.80 -10.54
N ALA A 209 -8.97 22.90 -11.71
CA ALA A 209 -9.44 22.29 -12.95
C ALA A 209 -9.42 20.75 -12.86
N LEU A 210 -8.31 20.16 -12.42
CA LEU A 210 -8.22 18.71 -12.24
C LEU A 210 -9.16 18.24 -11.12
N SER A 211 -9.35 19.03 -10.05
CA SER A 211 -10.31 18.68 -9.01
C SER A 211 -11.74 18.61 -9.54
N GLN A 212 -12.13 19.42 -10.53
CA GLN A 212 -13.45 19.32 -11.14
C GLN A 212 -13.60 17.99 -11.89
N VAL A 213 -12.59 17.58 -12.65
CA VAL A 213 -12.58 16.28 -13.34
C VAL A 213 -12.68 15.12 -12.35
N VAL A 214 -11.92 15.16 -11.26
CA VAL A 214 -12.01 14.15 -10.19
C VAL A 214 -13.42 14.07 -9.61
N ASN A 215 -14.09 15.22 -9.40
CA ASN A 215 -15.47 15.26 -8.89
C ASN A 215 -16.50 14.66 -9.86
N LEU A 216 -16.23 14.66 -11.17
CA LEU A 216 -17.08 13.99 -12.14
C LEU A 216 -17.00 12.46 -11.99
N ALA A 217 -15.83 11.93 -11.64
CA ALA A 217 -15.66 10.51 -11.36
C ALA A 217 -16.36 10.09 -10.06
N SER A 218 -16.15 10.85 -8.97
CA SER A 218 -16.82 10.64 -7.68
C SER A 218 -16.59 11.83 -6.74
N ALA A 219 -17.49 12.03 -5.77
CA ALA A 219 -17.41 13.13 -4.80
C ALA A 219 -16.13 13.10 -3.95
N LEU A 220 -15.60 11.90 -3.69
CA LEU A 220 -14.26 11.70 -3.12
C LEU A 220 -13.47 10.79 -4.05
N PRO A 221 -12.13 10.90 -4.07
CA PRO A 221 -11.26 10.14 -4.96
C PRO A 221 -11.10 8.68 -4.46
N TYR A 222 -12.19 7.91 -4.40
CA TYR A 222 -12.18 6.52 -3.93
C TYR A 222 -11.32 5.58 -4.78
N PHE A 223 -11.04 5.93 -6.04
CA PHE A 223 -10.05 5.21 -6.86
C PHE A 223 -8.64 5.22 -6.22
N SER A 224 -8.34 6.20 -5.36
CA SER A 224 -7.07 6.32 -4.63
C SER A 224 -7.14 5.74 -3.21
N LEU A 225 -8.19 4.98 -2.89
CA LEU A 225 -8.32 4.36 -1.56
C LEU A 225 -7.15 3.40 -1.29
N SER A 226 -6.80 2.54 -2.25
CA SER A 226 -5.67 1.61 -2.13
C SER A 226 -4.32 2.34 -1.99
N TRP A 227 -4.18 3.49 -2.65
CA TRP A 227 -2.98 4.30 -2.62
C TRP A 227 -2.65 4.76 -1.20
N VAL A 228 -3.65 5.28 -0.50
CA VAL A 228 -3.51 5.74 0.88
C VAL A 228 -3.43 4.56 1.85
N LEU A 229 -4.34 3.60 1.72
CA LEU A 229 -4.48 2.48 2.63
C LEU A 229 -3.23 1.58 2.64
N CYS A 230 -2.67 1.31 1.46
CA CYS A 230 -1.55 0.40 1.27
C CYS A 230 -0.24 1.13 1.02
N LEU A 231 -0.13 2.44 1.29
CA LEU A 231 1.08 3.23 1.01
C LEU A 231 1.60 3.03 -0.44
N MET A 232 0.68 2.96 -1.41
CA MET A 232 0.92 2.68 -2.84
C MET A 232 1.43 1.26 -3.18
N SER A 233 1.76 0.42 -2.18
CA SER A 233 2.42 -0.88 -2.42
C SER A 233 1.55 -1.90 -3.15
N HIS A 234 0.24 -1.71 -3.13
CA HIS A 234 -0.72 -2.53 -3.88
C HIS A 234 -0.64 -2.26 -5.39
N ASP A 235 -0.42 -1.00 -5.77
CA ASP A 235 -0.49 -0.53 -7.15
C ASP A 235 0.90 -0.40 -7.81
N ILE A 236 1.97 -0.28 -7.01
CA ILE A 236 3.36 -0.28 -7.49
C ILE A 236 3.89 -1.71 -7.57
N THR A 237 4.23 -2.15 -8.77
CA THR A 237 4.67 -3.53 -9.06
C THR A 237 6.19 -3.74 -9.00
N SER A 238 6.96 -2.70 -8.67
CA SER A 238 8.42 -2.77 -8.50
C SER A 238 8.80 -2.68 -7.02
N LEU A 239 9.53 -3.69 -6.52
CA LEU A 239 10.03 -3.72 -5.15
C LEU A 239 10.94 -2.51 -4.86
N ASP A 240 11.85 -2.19 -5.77
CA ASP A 240 12.83 -1.13 -5.57
C ASP A 240 12.16 0.26 -5.51
N VAL A 241 11.14 0.48 -6.34
CA VAL A 241 10.33 1.71 -6.31
C VAL A 241 9.54 1.81 -5.01
N SER A 242 8.88 0.72 -4.59
CA SER A 242 8.12 0.69 -3.33
C SER A 242 9.04 0.90 -2.11
N ALA A 243 10.19 0.23 -2.06
CA ALA A 243 11.15 0.37 -0.98
C ALA A 243 11.74 1.79 -0.94
N ARG A 244 12.06 2.38 -2.10
CA ARG A 244 12.50 3.78 -2.19
C ARG A 244 11.42 4.75 -1.73
N LEU A 245 10.16 4.50 -2.07
CA LEU A 245 9.04 5.29 -1.57
C LEU A 245 8.88 5.15 -0.05
N PHE A 246 9.08 3.96 0.51
CA PHE A 246 9.01 3.72 1.96
C PHE A 246 10.14 4.43 2.71
N ASP A 247 11.35 4.50 2.14
CA ASP A 247 12.43 5.35 2.68
C ASP A 247 11.91 6.77 2.93
N PHE A 248 11.20 7.34 1.94
CA PHE A 248 10.60 8.67 2.03
C PHE A 248 9.41 8.73 3.00
N LEU A 249 8.43 7.84 2.90
CA LEU A 249 7.20 7.93 3.70
C LEU A 249 7.50 7.74 5.20
N PHE A 250 8.35 6.77 5.57
CA PHE A 250 8.70 6.52 6.98
C PHE A 250 9.49 7.68 7.59
N ALA A 251 10.17 8.48 6.76
CA ALA A 251 10.86 9.68 7.19
C ALA A 251 9.92 10.87 7.48
N HIS A 252 8.66 10.85 7.03
CA HIS A 252 7.77 12.01 7.11
C HIS A 252 6.51 11.73 7.94
N ASN A 253 5.69 12.78 8.09
CA ASN A 253 4.38 12.64 8.72
C ASN A 253 3.50 11.70 7.88
N PRO A 254 2.68 10.82 8.48
CA PRO A 254 1.78 9.92 7.76
C PRO A 254 0.92 10.59 6.68
N ILE A 255 0.57 11.87 6.86
CA ILE A 255 -0.26 12.61 5.89
C ILE A 255 0.39 12.75 4.52
N LEU A 256 1.72 12.59 4.39
CA LEU A 256 2.44 12.74 3.12
C LEU A 256 2.00 11.72 2.06
N VAL A 257 1.41 10.59 2.44
CA VAL A 257 0.80 9.66 1.46
C VAL A 257 -0.31 10.31 0.65
N ALA A 258 -1.09 11.23 1.26
CA ALA A 258 -2.13 11.99 0.57
C ALA A 258 -1.53 13.01 -0.41
N TYR A 259 -0.43 13.68 -0.02
CA TYR A 259 0.30 14.60 -0.90
C TYR A 259 0.92 13.87 -2.09
N PHE A 260 1.48 12.68 -1.86
CA PHE A 260 2.00 11.84 -2.93
C PHE A 260 0.89 11.45 -3.91
N GLY A 261 -0.30 11.09 -3.41
CA GLY A 261 -1.48 10.85 -4.23
C GLY A 261 -1.86 12.06 -5.10
N VAL A 262 -1.79 13.29 -4.56
CA VAL A 262 -2.01 14.50 -5.36
C VAL A 262 -0.90 14.69 -6.40
N ALA A 263 0.36 14.48 -6.04
CA ALA A 263 1.48 14.60 -6.97
C ALA A 263 1.33 13.64 -8.17
N ILE A 264 0.87 12.40 -7.92
CA ILE A 264 0.51 11.43 -8.97
C ILE A 264 -0.65 11.94 -9.82
N LEU A 265 -1.71 12.49 -9.21
CA LEU A 265 -2.83 13.05 -9.96
C LEU A 265 -2.41 14.19 -10.88
N LEU A 266 -1.48 15.06 -10.46
CA LEU A 266 -1.00 16.16 -11.29
C LEU A 266 -0.26 15.69 -12.55
N THR A 267 0.19 14.43 -12.61
CA THR A 267 0.77 13.87 -13.85
C THR A 267 -0.28 13.34 -14.82
N LYS A 268 -1.56 13.30 -14.43
CA LYS A 268 -2.64 12.66 -15.21
C LYS A 268 -3.20 13.50 -16.34
N GLN A 269 -2.78 14.76 -16.49
CA GLN A 269 -3.31 15.61 -17.57
C GLN A 269 -3.16 14.95 -18.94
N GLY A 270 -1.99 14.40 -19.27
CA GLY A 270 -1.79 13.71 -20.55
C GLY A 270 -2.63 12.44 -20.71
N ASP A 271 -2.89 11.70 -19.62
CA ASP A 271 -3.77 10.53 -19.64
C ASP A 271 -5.23 10.92 -19.90
N LEU A 272 -5.66 12.07 -19.37
CA LEU A 272 -7.02 12.60 -19.54
C LEU A 272 -7.25 13.19 -20.93
N ASP A 273 -6.23 13.84 -21.50
CA ASP A 273 -6.27 14.40 -22.85
C ASP A 273 -6.38 13.30 -23.94
N GLU A 274 -5.99 12.06 -23.63
CA GLU A 274 -6.13 10.88 -24.50
C GLU A 274 -7.53 10.26 -24.50
N ILE A 275 -8.42 10.66 -23.58
CA ILE A 275 -9.78 10.13 -23.51
C ILE A 275 -10.57 10.62 -24.73
N ASP A 276 -11.37 9.73 -25.32
CA ASP A 276 -12.31 10.10 -26.38
C ASP A 276 -13.19 11.28 -25.91
N PRO A 277 -13.27 12.40 -26.65
CA PRO A 277 -14.10 13.55 -26.29
C PRO A 277 -15.55 13.19 -25.95
N ASP A 278 -16.12 12.16 -26.57
CA ASP A 278 -17.49 11.70 -26.30
C ASP A 278 -17.64 10.98 -24.94
N LEU A 279 -16.52 10.55 -24.35
CA LEU A 279 -16.44 9.83 -23.07
C LEU A 279 -15.73 10.63 -21.96
N ALA A 280 -15.30 11.86 -22.24
CA ALA A 280 -14.50 12.67 -21.32
C ALA A 280 -15.21 12.98 -19.99
N ASP A 281 -16.55 13.00 -19.98
CA ASP A 281 -17.38 13.22 -18.79
C ASP A 281 -17.98 11.91 -18.23
N ASP A 282 -17.58 10.73 -18.74
CA ASP A 282 -18.06 9.45 -18.23
C ASP A 282 -17.36 9.09 -16.91
N PRO A 283 -18.10 8.94 -15.79
CA PRO A 283 -17.50 8.70 -14.49
C PRO A 283 -16.69 7.40 -14.40
N ALA A 284 -17.07 6.34 -15.13
CA ALA A 284 -16.37 5.06 -15.10
C ALA A 284 -15.06 5.13 -15.89
N VAL A 285 -15.06 5.81 -17.04
CA VAL A 285 -13.84 6.08 -17.82
C VAL A 285 -12.87 6.95 -17.04
N LEU A 286 -13.36 8.02 -16.41
CA LEU A 286 -12.56 8.87 -15.55
C LEU A 286 -12.00 8.12 -14.34
N HIS A 287 -12.85 7.35 -13.63
CA HIS A 287 -12.40 6.54 -12.50
C HIS A 287 -11.29 5.58 -12.90
N THR A 288 -11.47 4.86 -14.02
CA THR A 288 -10.47 3.89 -14.51
C THR A 288 -9.17 4.59 -14.93
N THR A 289 -9.27 5.75 -15.58
CA THR A 289 -8.09 6.51 -16.05
C THR A 289 -7.30 7.09 -14.88
N LEU A 290 -8.00 7.66 -13.90
CA LEU A 290 -7.40 8.24 -12.69
C LEU A 290 -6.79 7.18 -11.78
N ALA A 291 -7.41 5.99 -11.67
CA ALA A 291 -6.93 4.87 -10.85
C ALA A 291 -5.59 4.29 -11.32
N ARG A 292 -5.27 4.42 -12.61
CA ARG A 292 -4.09 3.77 -13.20
C ARG A 292 -2.82 4.44 -12.68
N MET A 293 -1.89 3.69 -12.09
CA MET A 293 -0.58 4.24 -11.70
C MET A 293 0.31 4.56 -12.91
N PRO A 294 1.04 5.69 -12.91
CA PRO A 294 2.11 5.91 -13.88
C PRO A 294 3.26 4.91 -13.68
N VAL A 295 4.05 4.68 -14.73
CA VAL A 295 5.29 3.91 -14.60
C VAL A 295 6.31 4.78 -13.90
N LEU A 296 6.70 4.39 -12.69
CA LEU A 296 7.67 5.11 -11.87
C LEU A 296 9.07 4.50 -12.06
N LEU A 297 10.05 5.37 -12.31
CA LEU A 297 11.44 5.02 -12.56
C LEU A 297 12.33 5.53 -11.43
N LEU A 298 13.36 4.77 -11.07
CA LEU A 298 14.39 5.23 -10.13
C LEU A 298 15.49 6.03 -10.83
N GLU A 299 15.78 5.70 -12.07
CA GLU A 299 16.81 6.33 -12.89
C GLU A 299 16.21 6.75 -14.24
N PRO A 300 16.76 7.77 -14.91
CA PRO A 300 16.32 8.16 -16.25
C PRO A 300 16.45 7.00 -17.23
N GLU A 301 15.47 6.82 -18.12
CA GLU A 301 15.59 5.87 -19.24
C GLU A 301 16.83 6.22 -20.07
N GLU A 302 17.80 5.31 -20.12
CA GLU A 302 18.87 5.40 -21.11
C GLU A 302 18.24 5.17 -22.50
N PRO A 303 18.51 6.05 -23.49
CA PRO A 303 18.02 5.82 -24.83
C PRO A 303 18.62 4.52 -25.35
N LEU A 304 17.75 3.57 -25.73
CA LEU A 304 18.18 2.31 -26.34
C LEU A 304 19.10 2.63 -27.53
N PRO A 305 20.27 1.95 -27.66
CA PRO A 305 21.08 2.07 -28.85
C PRO A 305 20.19 1.66 -30.04
N MET A 306 20.02 2.57 -31.02
CA MET A 306 19.21 2.28 -32.19
C MET A 306 19.74 1.04 -32.89
N SER A 307 19.01 -0.08 -32.77
CA SER A 307 19.24 -1.24 -33.61
C SER A 307 19.03 -0.82 -35.07
N PRO A 308 19.95 -1.15 -35.99
CA PRO A 308 19.73 -0.88 -37.41
C PRO A 308 18.45 -1.59 -37.87
N PRO A 309 17.70 -1.01 -38.83
CA PRO A 309 16.43 -1.57 -39.26
C PRO A 309 16.60 -3.01 -39.75
N PRO A 310 15.65 -3.91 -39.46
CA PRO A 310 15.69 -5.27 -39.96
C PRO A 310 15.70 -5.22 -41.49
N LYS A 311 16.66 -5.92 -42.09
CA LYS A 311 16.71 -6.08 -43.55
C LYS A 311 15.52 -6.93 -43.97
N ASP A 312 14.72 -6.41 -44.89
CA ASP A 312 13.67 -7.15 -45.59
C ASP A 312 14.22 -8.50 -46.08
N GLY A 313 13.57 -9.59 -45.70
CA GLY A 313 14.04 -10.90 -46.13
C GLY A 313 13.32 -12.10 -45.51
N ASN A 314 12.24 -12.47 -46.20
CA ASN A 314 11.81 -13.85 -46.45
C ASN A 314 10.78 -14.49 -45.50
N ASN A 315 9.68 -14.86 -46.15
CA ASN A 315 8.64 -15.77 -45.70
C ASN A 315 9.23 -17.16 -45.43
N ASP A 316 8.84 -17.81 -44.33
CA ASP A 316 8.70 -19.26 -44.35
C ASP A 316 7.61 -19.73 -43.37
N GLU A 317 6.82 -20.68 -43.84
CA GLU A 317 5.68 -21.28 -43.17
C GLU A 317 6.07 -22.42 -42.23
N GLY A 318 5.24 -22.62 -41.19
CA GLY A 318 4.87 -23.94 -40.69
C GLY A 318 5.70 -24.51 -39.53
N LEU A 319 5.04 -24.86 -38.41
CA LEU A 319 4.84 -26.26 -38.02
C LEU A 319 3.98 -26.43 -36.74
N TYR A 320 3.04 -27.38 -36.83
CA TYR A 320 2.26 -28.08 -35.80
C TYR A 320 1.06 -27.37 -35.15
N SER A 321 -0.09 -27.55 -35.81
CA SER A 321 -1.41 -27.71 -35.18
C SER A 321 -1.62 -29.19 -34.86
N ASP A 322 -1.83 -29.54 -33.60
CA ASP A 322 -2.30 -30.86 -33.18
C ASP A 322 -3.73 -30.71 -32.60
N PRO A 323 -4.77 -31.31 -33.20
CA PRO A 323 -6.13 -31.27 -32.68
C PRO A 323 -6.38 -32.59 -31.94
N ASP A 324 -6.22 -32.63 -30.61
CA ASP A 324 -6.90 -33.55 -29.69
C ASP A 324 -6.29 -33.47 -28.28
N ILE A 325 -6.64 -32.43 -27.52
CA ILE A 325 -6.59 -32.47 -26.05
C ILE A 325 -7.84 -31.76 -25.51
N ASP A 326 -8.83 -32.56 -25.11
CA ASP A 326 -9.93 -32.11 -24.25
C ASP A 326 -9.39 -31.85 -22.84
N VAL A 327 -9.27 -30.57 -22.46
CA VAL A 327 -8.95 -30.15 -21.09
C VAL A 327 -10.26 -29.72 -20.40
N PRO A 328 -10.63 -30.29 -19.24
CA PRO A 328 -11.86 -29.92 -18.55
C PRO A 328 -11.87 -28.43 -18.15
N ALA A 329 -12.87 -27.70 -18.62
CA ALA A 329 -13.12 -26.30 -18.29
C ALA A 329 -13.59 -26.16 -16.84
N LEU A 330 -12.69 -25.86 -15.90
CA LEU A 330 -13.02 -25.39 -14.55
C LEU A 330 -11.78 -24.73 -13.89
N MET A 331 -11.38 -23.56 -14.41
CA MET A 331 -10.52 -22.59 -13.71
C MET A 331 -10.92 -21.19 -14.17
N PRO A 332 -11.12 -20.20 -13.28
CA PRO A 332 -11.12 -18.80 -13.71
C PRO A 332 -9.72 -18.51 -14.25
N THR A 333 -9.66 -18.09 -15.52
CA THR A 333 -8.45 -17.63 -16.18
C THR A 333 -7.79 -16.54 -15.31
N PRO A 334 -6.48 -16.61 -15.04
CA PRO A 334 -5.79 -15.49 -14.41
C PRO A 334 -5.99 -14.23 -15.27
N PRO A 335 -6.06 -13.03 -14.68
CA PRO A 335 -6.07 -11.83 -15.48
C PRO A 335 -4.86 -11.88 -16.42
N LEU A 336 -5.15 -11.56 -17.68
CA LEU A 336 -4.21 -11.51 -18.78
C LEU A 336 -2.86 -10.99 -18.31
N THR A 337 -1.80 -11.61 -18.83
CA THR A 337 -0.46 -11.04 -18.93
C THR A 337 -0.51 -9.51 -18.87
N PRO A 338 0.30 -8.85 -18.02
CA PRO A 338 0.32 -7.39 -18.02
C PRO A 338 0.49 -6.95 -19.48
N PRO A 339 -0.30 -5.98 -19.96
CA PRO A 339 -0.06 -5.47 -21.31
C PRO A 339 1.42 -5.12 -21.36
N LEU A 340 2.15 -5.67 -22.34
CA LEU A 340 3.47 -5.17 -22.66
C LEU A 340 3.35 -3.64 -22.65
N PRO A 341 4.26 -2.91 -21.98
CA PRO A 341 4.19 -1.47 -21.94
C PRO A 341 4.00 -1.00 -23.37
N SER A 342 2.84 -0.39 -23.65
CA SER A 342 2.65 0.19 -24.97
C SER A 342 3.83 1.15 -25.13
N ALA A 343 4.52 1.06 -26.26
CA ALA A 343 5.74 1.81 -26.55
C ALA A 343 5.53 3.35 -26.61
N LYS A 344 4.48 3.88 -25.97
CA LYS A 344 4.05 5.27 -25.97
C LYS A 344 4.09 5.97 -24.61
N ARG A 345 4.09 5.26 -23.47
CA ARG A 345 4.08 5.95 -22.16
C ARG A 345 5.48 6.12 -21.59
N LYS A 346 5.95 7.36 -21.60
CA LYS A 346 7.19 7.78 -20.97
C LYS A 346 7.11 7.56 -19.46
N GLY A 347 8.08 6.84 -18.87
CA GLY A 347 8.17 6.71 -17.42
C GLY A 347 8.43 8.05 -16.73
N ILE A 348 8.02 8.16 -15.47
CA ILE A 348 8.19 9.35 -14.63
C ILE A 348 9.18 9.02 -13.53
N LEU A 349 10.17 9.88 -13.28
CA LEU A 349 11.11 9.66 -12.19
C LEU A 349 10.37 9.75 -10.85
N LEU A 350 10.58 8.77 -9.98
CA LEU A 350 10.05 8.78 -8.62
C LEU A 350 10.53 10.04 -7.88
N GLN A 351 11.79 10.44 -8.05
CA GLN A 351 12.32 11.65 -7.42
C GLN A 351 11.54 12.92 -7.80
N ASP A 352 11.08 13.05 -9.05
CA ASP A 352 10.26 14.19 -9.47
C ASP A 352 8.91 14.21 -8.74
N ILE A 353 8.31 13.03 -8.49
CA ILE A 353 7.08 12.91 -7.70
C ILE A 353 7.35 13.26 -6.23
N LEU A 354 8.47 12.81 -5.66
CA LEU A 354 8.85 13.13 -4.28
C LEU A 354 9.09 14.63 -4.09
N ASP A 355 9.79 15.27 -5.04
CA ASP A 355 10.04 16.72 -5.01
C ASP A 355 8.73 17.50 -5.14
N SER A 356 7.84 17.08 -6.07
CA SER A 356 6.49 17.64 -6.20
C SER A 356 5.66 17.47 -4.93
N THR A 357 5.76 16.31 -4.28
CA THR A 357 5.09 16.01 -3.01
C THR A 357 5.53 16.97 -1.90
N LEU A 358 6.83 17.19 -1.76
CA LEU A 358 7.39 18.13 -0.77
C LEU A 358 7.04 19.59 -1.07
N ASP A 359 7.04 19.98 -2.35
CA ASP A 359 6.65 21.32 -2.78
C ASP A 359 5.16 21.58 -2.50
N LEU A 360 4.28 20.60 -2.77
CA LEU A 360 2.86 20.68 -2.38
C LEU A 360 2.70 20.82 -0.86
N TYR A 361 3.45 20.05 -0.07
CA TYR A 361 3.40 20.12 1.39
C TYR A 361 3.88 21.47 1.93
N ALA A 362 4.90 22.06 1.31
CA ALA A 362 5.40 23.39 1.67
C ALA A 362 4.43 24.51 1.28
N ARG A 363 3.84 24.45 0.07
CA ARG A 363 2.89 25.46 -0.43
C ARG A 363 1.53 25.40 0.26
N TYR A 364 1.06 24.19 0.56
CA TYR A 364 -0.24 23.95 1.18
C TYR A 364 -0.08 23.06 2.43
N PRO A 365 0.46 23.59 3.54
CA PRO A 365 0.59 22.80 4.76
C PRO A 365 -0.75 22.20 5.21
N PHE A 366 -0.75 20.96 5.68
CA PHE A 366 -1.98 20.21 5.97
C PHE A 366 -2.86 20.89 7.03
N ASP A 367 -2.26 21.52 8.04
CA ASP A 367 -2.96 22.34 9.04
C ASP A 367 -3.09 23.83 8.68
N GLY A 368 -2.63 24.20 7.50
CA GLY A 368 -2.74 25.55 6.98
C GLY A 368 -4.20 25.97 6.70
N PRO A 369 -4.43 27.26 6.40
CA PRO A 369 -5.77 27.82 6.20
C PRO A 369 -6.53 27.21 5.00
N ASN A 370 -5.80 26.61 4.06
CA ASN A 370 -6.38 26.08 2.83
C ASN A 370 -6.82 24.62 2.98
N VAL A 371 -5.95 23.76 3.53
CA VAL A 371 -6.23 22.32 3.68
C VAL A 371 -7.04 22.04 4.95
N ARG A 372 -6.73 22.71 6.07
CA ARG A 372 -7.46 22.63 7.34
C ARG A 372 -7.72 21.20 7.81
N ALA A 373 -6.67 20.37 7.82
CA ALA A 373 -6.77 18.96 8.21
C ALA A 373 -7.33 18.76 9.63
N LYS A 374 -7.13 19.71 10.55
CA LYS A 374 -7.73 19.69 11.90
C LYS A 374 -9.27 19.68 11.95
N GLU A 375 -9.93 20.00 10.83
CA GLU A 375 -11.40 19.88 10.70
C GLU A 375 -11.82 18.47 10.27
N ILE A 376 -10.87 17.65 9.82
CA ILE A 376 -11.09 16.32 9.24
C ILE A 376 -10.51 15.24 10.15
N LEU A 377 -9.25 15.40 10.55
CA LEU A 377 -8.50 14.48 11.39
C LEU A 377 -8.43 15.06 12.80
N GLY A 378 -8.79 14.24 13.78
CA GLY A 378 -8.77 14.64 15.19
C GLY A 378 -7.40 14.41 15.84
N PRO A 379 -7.19 14.91 17.07
CA PRO A 379 -5.90 14.88 17.75
C PRO A 379 -5.35 13.46 18.03
N CYS A 380 -6.20 12.43 18.01
CA CYS A 380 -5.80 11.04 18.19
C CYS A 380 -5.37 10.37 16.87
N SER A 381 -5.46 11.04 15.71
CA SER A 381 -4.92 10.52 14.45
C SER A 381 -3.41 10.34 14.51
N ALA A 382 -2.90 9.32 13.81
CA ALA A 382 -1.48 9.07 13.59
C ALA A 382 -0.76 10.34 13.13
N VAL A 383 -1.41 11.17 12.31
CA VAL A 383 -0.89 12.47 11.83
C VAL A 383 -0.48 13.41 12.96
N TYR A 384 -1.26 13.52 14.03
CA TYR A 384 -0.98 14.45 15.13
C TYR A 384 -0.21 13.81 16.28
N THR A 385 -0.28 12.48 16.42
CA THR A 385 0.54 11.76 17.39
C THR A 385 1.97 11.48 16.90
N TRP A 386 2.20 11.58 15.59
CA TRP A 386 3.52 11.43 14.98
C TRP A 386 4.44 12.60 15.38
N ARG A 387 5.70 12.28 15.69
CA ARG A 387 6.67 13.25 16.18
C ARG A 387 7.89 13.31 15.27
N VAL A 388 8.30 14.54 14.96
CA VAL A 388 9.60 14.77 14.30
C VAL A 388 10.74 14.36 15.23
N SER A 389 10.66 14.64 16.52
CA SER A 389 11.72 14.32 17.47
C SER A 389 11.18 13.77 18.77
N GLY A 390 11.94 12.87 19.39
CA GLY A 390 11.58 12.19 20.62
C GLY A 390 10.89 10.85 20.38
N PRO A 391 10.67 10.08 21.45
CA PRO A 391 10.02 8.76 21.35
C PRO A 391 8.56 8.91 20.89
N PRO A 392 7.99 7.89 20.23
CA PRO A 392 6.56 7.83 19.95
C PRO A 392 5.75 7.78 21.26
N ILE A 393 4.43 7.90 21.14
CA ILE A 393 3.54 7.61 22.26
C ILE A 393 3.73 6.15 22.72
N PRO A 394 3.50 5.80 24.01
CA PRO A 394 3.56 4.42 24.46
C PRO A 394 2.62 3.51 23.67
N ALA A 395 3.01 2.25 23.46
CA ALA A 395 2.22 1.27 22.72
C ALA A 395 0.82 1.07 23.33
N GLU A 396 0.72 1.07 24.66
CA GLU A 396 -0.57 0.94 25.36
C GLU A 396 -1.50 2.11 25.05
N GLN A 397 -0.93 3.32 24.91
CA GLN A 397 -1.69 4.50 24.53
C GLN A 397 -2.13 4.43 23.05
N ALA A 398 -1.26 3.94 22.16
CA ALA A 398 -1.61 3.72 20.76
C ALA A 398 -2.77 2.72 20.62
N GLU A 399 -2.73 1.61 21.36
CA GLU A 399 -3.82 0.64 21.38
C GLU A 399 -5.10 1.19 22.02
N GLU A 400 -4.99 2.00 23.07
CA GLU A 400 -6.16 2.62 23.69
C GLU A 400 -6.89 3.59 22.74
N ILE A 401 -6.16 4.32 21.91
CA ILE A 401 -6.75 5.13 20.83
C ILE A 401 -7.61 4.27 19.91
N LEU A 402 -7.13 3.08 19.51
CA LEU A 402 -7.87 2.16 18.66
C LEU A 402 -9.10 1.57 19.35
N ARG A 403 -8.97 1.17 20.63
CA ARG A 403 -10.10 0.61 21.40
C ARG A 403 -11.22 1.63 21.61
N ARG A 404 -10.86 2.89 21.86
CA ARG A 404 -11.84 3.98 22.01
C ARG A 404 -12.47 4.38 20.69
N ASN A 405 -11.72 4.28 19.59
CA ASN A 405 -12.12 4.70 18.25
C ASN A 405 -12.77 6.09 18.23
N ALA A 406 -12.18 7.03 18.98
CA ALA A 406 -12.69 8.38 19.17
C ALA A 406 -11.60 9.41 18.88
N ASP A 407 -12.01 10.57 18.35
CA ASP A 407 -11.12 11.69 18.05
C ASP A 407 -9.96 11.36 17.07
N ILE A 408 -10.08 10.29 16.29
CA ILE A 408 -9.16 9.95 15.20
C ILE A 408 -9.54 10.76 13.94
N VAL A 409 -10.83 10.75 13.60
CA VAL A 409 -11.38 11.42 12.43
C VAL A 409 -12.73 12.03 12.79
N TYR A 410 -13.01 13.23 12.29
CA TYR A 410 -14.28 13.90 12.46
C TYR A 410 -15.24 13.55 11.32
N PRO A 411 -16.54 13.42 11.59
CA PRO A 411 -17.53 13.18 10.55
C PRO A 411 -17.56 14.34 9.55
N PRO A 412 -17.98 14.10 8.30
CA PRO A 412 -18.10 15.18 7.32
C PRO A 412 -19.15 16.20 7.80
N PRO A 413 -18.98 17.51 7.48
CA PRO A 413 -19.96 18.53 7.79
C PRO A 413 -21.36 18.12 7.28
N ALA A 414 -22.42 18.48 8.00
CA ALA A 414 -23.79 18.12 7.63
C ALA A 414 -24.16 18.56 6.19
N GLU A 415 -23.60 19.67 5.71
CA GLU A 415 -23.80 20.20 4.35
C GLU A 415 -23.22 19.31 3.23
N GLU A 416 -22.26 18.42 3.54
CA GLU A 416 -21.73 17.41 2.61
C GLU A 416 -22.52 16.10 2.67
N GLN A 417 -23.36 15.90 3.69
CA GLN A 417 -24.24 14.72 3.83
C GLN A 417 -25.55 14.88 3.05
N ASP A 418 -26.01 16.14 2.84
CA ASP A 418 -27.31 16.49 2.25
C ASP A 418 -27.26 17.03 0.81
N LYS A 419 -26.10 17.05 0.14
CA LYS A 419 -26.06 17.42 -1.29
C LYS A 419 -26.56 16.25 -2.14
N PRO A 420 -27.73 16.35 -2.81
CA PRO A 420 -28.11 15.34 -3.78
C PRO A 420 -27.04 15.29 -4.88
N ALA A 421 -26.72 14.08 -5.35
CA ALA A 421 -25.90 13.90 -6.53
C ALA A 421 -26.42 14.81 -7.66
N PRO A 422 -25.53 15.43 -8.47
CA PRO A 422 -25.96 16.32 -9.53
C PRO A 422 -27.01 15.61 -10.41
N THR A 423 -28.18 16.21 -10.52
CA THR A 423 -29.31 15.67 -11.26
C THR A 423 -28.97 15.66 -12.76
N ARG A 424 -28.61 14.48 -13.28
CA ARG A 424 -28.47 14.25 -14.72
C ARG A 424 -29.85 14.30 -15.40
N PRO A 425 -29.97 14.86 -16.62
CA PRO A 425 -31.23 14.87 -17.35
C PRO A 425 -31.66 13.45 -17.74
N LEU A 426 -32.93 13.14 -17.39
CA LEU A 426 -33.67 11.91 -17.66
C LEU A 426 -33.78 11.57 -19.16
N ARG A 427 -32.71 11.08 -19.78
CA ARG A 427 -32.80 10.38 -21.08
C ARG A 427 -31.75 9.29 -21.16
N GLN A 428 -31.99 8.16 -20.45
CA GLN A 428 -31.58 6.76 -20.79
C GLN A 428 -31.43 5.90 -19.51
N ASP A 429 -32.49 5.78 -18.70
CA ASP A 429 -32.30 5.56 -17.26
C ASP A 429 -32.81 4.23 -16.65
N LEU A 430 -33.02 3.17 -17.44
CA LEU A 430 -33.45 1.88 -16.84
C LEU A 430 -32.51 0.70 -17.11
N ALA A 431 -31.77 0.73 -18.23
CA ALA A 431 -30.76 -0.29 -18.52
C ALA A 431 -29.45 -0.01 -17.75
N TRP A 432 -29.05 1.27 -17.65
CA TRP A 432 -27.81 1.71 -17.02
C TRP A 432 -27.84 1.53 -15.50
N GLN A 433 -28.90 1.97 -14.81
CA GLN A 433 -29.06 1.72 -13.37
C GLN A 433 -29.06 0.23 -13.01
N ARG A 434 -29.63 -0.63 -13.87
CA ARG A 434 -29.61 -2.09 -13.67
C ARG A 434 -28.21 -2.67 -13.86
N GLN A 435 -27.42 -2.16 -14.80
CA GLN A 435 -26.04 -2.61 -15.03
C GLN A 435 -25.07 -2.14 -13.93
N THR A 436 -25.19 -0.90 -13.44
CA THR A 436 -24.34 -0.38 -12.35
C THR A 436 -24.65 -1.09 -11.02
N LEU A 437 -25.94 -1.34 -10.71
CA LEU A 437 -26.33 -2.17 -9.57
C LEU A 437 -25.90 -3.63 -9.73
N MET A 438 -25.97 -4.20 -10.93
CA MET A 438 -25.48 -5.55 -11.18
C MET A 438 -23.96 -5.64 -11.04
N LEU A 439 -23.18 -4.66 -11.51
CA LEU A 439 -21.72 -4.67 -11.38
C LEU A 439 -21.27 -4.46 -9.93
N ALA A 440 -21.93 -3.57 -9.18
CA ALA A 440 -21.71 -3.43 -7.75
C ALA A 440 -22.12 -4.70 -6.98
N ALA A 441 -23.25 -5.33 -7.35
CA ALA A 441 -23.70 -6.57 -6.74
C ALA A 441 -22.81 -7.78 -7.12
N VAL A 442 -22.26 -7.84 -8.33
CA VAL A 442 -21.33 -8.88 -8.78
C VAL A 442 -19.95 -8.67 -8.14
N GLY A 443 -19.50 -7.43 -7.97
CA GLY A 443 -18.29 -7.11 -7.21
C GLY A 443 -18.44 -7.49 -5.74
N LEU A 444 -19.59 -7.20 -5.11
CA LEU A 444 -19.86 -7.55 -3.71
C LEU A 444 -20.13 -9.05 -3.52
N ALA A 445 -20.79 -9.71 -4.48
CA ALA A 445 -21.00 -11.16 -4.46
C ALA A 445 -19.69 -11.92 -4.72
N GLY A 446 -18.82 -11.41 -5.61
CA GLY A 446 -17.47 -11.91 -5.80
C GLY A 446 -16.61 -11.76 -4.55
N LEU A 447 -16.76 -10.65 -3.83
CA LEU A 447 -16.13 -10.42 -2.52
C LEU A 447 -16.67 -11.39 -1.46
N LEU A 448 -17.98 -11.62 -1.40
CA LEU A 448 -18.61 -12.54 -0.44
C LEU A 448 -18.33 -14.03 -0.72
N LEU A 449 -18.27 -14.44 -1.99
CA LEU A 449 -17.88 -15.80 -2.39
C LEU A 449 -16.40 -16.05 -2.06
N ALA A 450 -15.56 -15.02 -2.20
CA ALA A 450 -14.14 -15.08 -1.87
C ALA A 450 -13.88 -15.04 -0.35
N THR A 451 -14.76 -14.44 0.46
CA THR A 451 -14.61 -14.40 1.93
C THR A 451 -15.16 -15.62 2.66
N TYR A 452 -16.16 -16.33 2.11
CA TYR A 452 -16.83 -17.43 2.83
C TYR A 452 -16.80 -18.79 2.13
N GLY A 453 -16.43 -18.88 0.85
CA GLY A 453 -16.61 -20.11 0.07
C GLY A 453 -18.10 -20.42 -0.21
N ALA A 454 -18.38 -21.36 -1.12
CA ALA A 454 -19.74 -21.59 -1.61
C ALA A 454 -20.69 -22.27 -0.59
N GLU A 455 -20.17 -22.96 0.43
CA GLU A 455 -21.00 -23.76 1.35
C GLU A 455 -21.68 -22.97 2.49
N PRO A 456 -21.07 -21.96 3.14
CA PRO A 456 -21.72 -21.20 4.23
C PRO A 456 -22.87 -20.30 3.74
N LEU A 457 -22.90 -19.96 2.45
CA LEU A 457 -23.96 -19.17 1.81
C LEU A 457 -25.29 -19.92 1.78
N LEU A 458 -25.27 -21.25 1.60
CA LEU A 458 -26.48 -22.08 1.63
C LEU A 458 -27.08 -22.18 3.04
N ILE A 459 -26.23 -22.13 4.09
CA ILE A 459 -26.66 -22.21 5.49
C ILE A 459 -27.20 -20.86 5.99
N ASN A 460 -26.56 -19.74 5.63
CA ASN A 460 -27.01 -18.39 6.02
C ASN A 460 -28.28 -17.93 5.29
N LEU A 461 -28.56 -18.46 4.09
CA LEU A 461 -29.85 -18.28 3.41
C LEU A 461 -31.01 -18.90 4.21
N GLN A 462 -30.74 -19.94 5.02
CA GLN A 462 -31.75 -20.62 5.82
C GLN A 462 -32.11 -19.88 7.13
N GLN A 463 -31.27 -18.94 7.60
CA GLN A 463 -31.45 -18.24 8.89
C GLN A 463 -31.92 -16.77 8.77
N GLY A 464 -32.29 -16.28 7.58
CA GLY A 464 -33.04 -15.03 7.43
C GLY A 464 -32.31 -13.71 7.76
N MET A 465 -31.03 -13.74 8.16
CA MET A 465 -30.24 -12.53 8.43
C MET A 465 -30.00 -11.69 7.16
N PHE A 466 -29.83 -12.34 6.00
CA PHE A 466 -29.68 -11.65 4.71
C PHE A 466 -30.93 -10.83 4.34
N GLY A 467 -32.13 -11.32 4.66
CA GLY A 467 -33.38 -10.58 4.46
C GLY A 467 -33.50 -9.33 5.34
N ARG A 468 -32.94 -9.37 6.56
CA ARG A 468 -32.92 -8.22 7.48
C ARG A 468 -31.90 -7.16 7.06
N TRP A 469 -30.73 -7.58 6.57
CA TRP A 469 -29.72 -6.67 6.02
C TRP A 469 -30.16 -6.05 4.69
N MET A 470 -30.75 -6.83 3.78
CA MET A 470 -31.35 -6.31 2.55
C MET A 470 -32.53 -5.39 2.86
N SER A 471 -33.37 -5.67 3.87
CA SER A 471 -34.45 -4.78 4.30
C SER A 471 -33.92 -3.48 4.91
N TRP A 472 -32.79 -3.51 5.62
CA TRP A 472 -32.13 -2.30 6.12
C TRP A 472 -31.52 -1.49 4.98
N ALA A 473 -30.72 -2.11 4.11
CA ALA A 473 -30.10 -1.45 2.95
C ALA A 473 -31.15 -0.87 1.98
N THR A 474 -32.22 -1.61 1.68
CA THR A 474 -33.33 -1.10 0.87
C THR A 474 -34.14 -0.02 1.59
N LYS A 475 -34.33 -0.06 2.91
CA LYS A 475 -34.99 1.03 3.64
C LYS A 475 -34.12 2.29 3.72
N THR A 476 -32.80 2.16 3.79
CA THR A 476 -31.87 3.30 3.74
C THR A 476 -31.79 3.90 2.34
N LEU A 477 -31.86 3.07 1.28
CA LEU A 477 -31.88 3.50 -0.12
C LEU A 477 -33.26 4.01 -0.60
N ILE A 478 -34.37 3.49 -0.07
CA ILE A 478 -35.74 3.94 -0.39
C ILE A 478 -36.17 5.10 0.52
N GLY A 479 -35.65 5.19 1.75
CA GLY A 479 -35.87 6.33 2.65
C GLY A 479 -35.32 7.66 2.14
N LEU A 480 -34.40 7.60 1.16
CA LEU A 480 -33.92 8.74 0.35
C LEU A 480 -34.94 9.21 -0.72
N ARG A 481 -36.14 8.61 -0.79
CA ARG A 481 -37.19 8.95 -1.77
C ARG A 481 -38.42 9.65 -1.18
N GLU A 482 -38.57 9.77 0.14
CA GLU A 482 -39.74 10.44 0.76
C GLU A 482 -39.40 11.61 1.70
N ARG A 483 -38.28 12.31 1.49
CA ARG A 483 -38.09 13.66 2.03
C ARG A 483 -37.54 14.61 1.00
#